data_AF-A0A6I9RWM7-F1
#
_entry.id   AF-A0A6I9RWM7-F1
#
_cell.length_a   1.000
_cell.length_b   1.000
_cell.length_c   1.000
_cell.angle_alpha   90.00
_cell.angle_beta   90.00
_cell.angle_gamma   90.00
#
_symmetry.space_group_name_H-M   'P 1'
#
loop_
_entity.id
_entity.type
_entity.pdbx_description
1 polymer ?
#
loop_
_entity_poly.entity_id
_entity_poly.type
_entity_poly.pdbx_seq_one_letter_code
_entity_poly.pdbx_strand_id
1 'polypeptide(L)'
;MAPTKPASNEKSSEFFRNYGWDVILGTIASFYVIMIPYTKVEESFNVQAMHDMLYHHHHINNYDHLDFPGVVPRTFMGALLASILASPVVFLMHCLHMPKIYSLFAVRLVLGCIILSTLRFFRIQVRRKFGYHVEAFFVILTAVQFHLLFYSTRPLPNILAFGLVNLAYSFWFKGNALATLKCLTFATIVFRCDTLLLFAPIGIELLLAGMLLDRRILRYIVPVLSFVLLYSKLPHKELRFVISSVPVFNVSAAITASRIYINRKKNVWRELYVMMLGSLLISLGCSIMTFMASYDNYPGAYALRALHEKGASNCTVEKWVHIDAFTAMNGVSRFSENKYPWRYSKEEGIALEEYRFRNFTYLLNEHSYIDGFKCLFAVNGFYKARLQAGFPPIVLLKEPKVFVHGNARDQDIIVSAWPGCP
;
A
#
# COMPACT_ATOMS: atom_id res chain seq x y z
N MET A 1 -20.53 -1.74 -54.21
CA MET A 1 -19.55 -2.04 -53.14
C MET A 1 -19.88 -1.12 -51.96
N ALA A 2 -20.60 -1.63 -50.96
CA ALA A 2 -20.96 -0.84 -49.78
C ALA A 2 -19.72 -0.68 -48.87
N PRO A 3 -19.42 0.50 -48.31
CA PRO A 3 -18.30 0.65 -47.40
C PRO A 3 -18.74 0.15 -46.01
N THR A 4 -18.44 -1.11 -45.69
CA THR A 4 -18.47 -1.60 -44.31
C THR A 4 -17.26 -1.03 -43.57
N LYS A 5 -17.43 0.12 -42.90
CA LYS A 5 -16.48 0.58 -41.86
C LYS A 5 -16.80 -0.12 -40.52
N PRO A 6 -15.78 -0.42 -39.70
CA PRO A 6 -15.89 -1.44 -38.66
C PRO A 6 -16.40 -0.85 -37.34
N ALA A 7 -17.64 -1.16 -36.99
CA ALA A 7 -18.27 -0.76 -35.72
C ALA A 7 -17.51 -1.20 -34.45
N SER A 8 -16.60 -2.18 -34.56
CA SER A 8 -15.73 -2.64 -33.47
C SER A 8 -14.63 -1.62 -33.11
N ASN A 9 -14.09 -0.89 -34.09
CA ASN A 9 -13.03 0.10 -33.84
C ASN A 9 -13.57 1.37 -33.15
N GLU A 10 -14.81 1.77 -33.44
CA GLU A 10 -15.43 2.92 -32.78
C GLU A 10 -15.72 2.64 -31.30
N LYS A 11 -16.26 1.46 -30.98
CA LYS A 11 -16.51 1.05 -29.58
C LYS A 11 -15.22 0.93 -28.78
N SER A 12 -14.17 0.35 -29.37
CA SER A 12 -12.84 0.25 -28.74
C SER A 12 -12.24 1.63 -28.50
N SER A 13 -12.28 2.51 -29.50
CA SER A 13 -11.81 3.90 -29.41
C SER A 13 -12.56 4.69 -28.32
N GLU A 14 -13.88 4.51 -28.22
CA GLU A 14 -14.69 5.15 -27.19
C GLU A 14 -14.38 4.63 -25.79
N PHE A 15 -14.15 3.31 -25.64
CA PHE A 15 -13.71 2.71 -24.38
C PHE A 15 -12.37 3.30 -23.92
N PHE A 16 -11.34 3.29 -24.78
CA PHE A 16 -10.02 3.85 -24.43
C PHE A 16 -10.08 5.35 -24.15
N ARG A 17 -10.95 6.10 -24.83
CA ARG A 17 -11.15 7.53 -24.57
C ARG A 17 -11.76 7.80 -23.19
N ASN A 18 -12.60 6.89 -22.69
CA ASN A 18 -13.32 7.08 -21.42
C ASN A 18 -12.66 6.40 -20.22
N TYR A 19 -11.93 5.30 -20.45
CA TYR A 19 -11.35 4.43 -19.42
C TYR A 19 -9.84 4.22 -19.55
N GLY A 20 -9.19 4.68 -20.62
CA GLY A 20 -7.77 4.41 -20.85
C GLY A 20 -6.86 4.85 -19.69
N TRP A 21 -7.13 6.02 -19.11
CA TRP A 21 -6.42 6.48 -17.92
C TRP A 21 -6.69 5.63 -16.68
N ASP A 22 -7.90 5.13 -16.51
CA ASP A 22 -8.26 4.25 -15.39
C ASP A 22 -7.55 2.90 -15.50
N VAL A 23 -7.46 2.36 -16.72
CA VAL A 23 -6.72 1.12 -17.01
C VAL A 23 -5.25 1.29 -16.68
N ILE A 24 -4.60 2.38 -17.12
CA ILE A 24 -3.17 2.63 -16.82
C ILE A 24 -2.91 2.65 -15.31
N LEU A 25 -3.68 3.44 -14.55
CA LEU A 25 -3.51 3.52 -13.09
C LEU A 25 -3.81 2.18 -12.40
N GLY A 26 -4.85 1.48 -12.87
CA GLY A 26 -5.22 0.16 -12.36
C GLY A 26 -4.15 -0.90 -12.62
N THR A 27 -3.52 -0.90 -13.79
CA THR A 27 -2.43 -1.83 -14.14
C THR A 27 -1.20 -1.58 -13.26
N ILE A 28 -0.81 -0.32 -13.05
CA ILE A 28 0.32 0.02 -12.18
C ILE A 28 0.03 -0.39 -10.72
N ALA A 29 -1.17 -0.09 -10.21
CA ALA A 29 -1.58 -0.51 -8.87
C ALA A 29 -1.59 -2.04 -8.72
N SER A 30 -2.09 -2.76 -9.72
CA SER A 30 -2.10 -4.24 -9.74
C SER A 30 -0.68 -4.81 -9.79
N PHE A 31 0.22 -4.21 -10.56
CA PHE A 31 1.63 -4.57 -10.58
C PHE A 31 2.25 -4.50 -9.18
N TYR A 32 1.95 -3.45 -8.40
CA TYR A 32 2.44 -3.34 -7.02
C TYR A 32 1.85 -4.39 -6.06
N VAL A 33 0.60 -4.81 -6.25
CA VAL A 33 0.00 -5.91 -5.45
C VAL A 33 0.74 -7.22 -5.70
N ILE A 34 1.04 -7.52 -6.97
CA ILE A 34 1.71 -8.77 -7.36
C ILE A 34 3.17 -8.77 -6.90
N MET A 35 3.89 -7.66 -7.13
CA MET A 35 5.31 -7.58 -6.79
C MET A 35 5.56 -7.45 -5.29
N ILE A 36 4.69 -6.78 -4.55
CA ILE A 36 4.86 -6.52 -3.12
C ILE A 36 3.61 -7.02 -2.36
N PRO A 37 3.44 -8.35 -2.22
CA PRO A 37 2.22 -8.95 -1.71
C PRO A 37 2.02 -8.79 -0.21
N TYR A 38 3.11 -8.81 0.55
CA TYR A 38 3.12 -8.87 2.01
C TYR A 38 2.84 -7.52 2.66
N THR A 39 2.44 -7.55 3.94
CA THR A 39 1.84 -6.40 4.65
C THR A 39 2.65 -6.01 5.87
N LYS A 40 2.75 -4.72 6.18
CA LYS A 40 3.42 -4.25 7.40
C LYS A 40 2.47 -4.20 8.60
N VAL A 41 3.02 -4.01 9.80
CA VAL A 41 2.28 -3.89 11.08
C VAL A 41 1.18 -2.82 11.05
N GLU A 42 1.37 -1.75 10.28
CA GLU A 42 0.38 -0.68 10.14
C GLU A 42 -0.90 -1.17 9.46
N GLU A 43 -0.76 -2.11 8.53
CA GLU A 43 -1.82 -2.72 7.74
C GLU A 43 -2.48 -3.89 8.49
N SER A 44 -1.76 -4.50 9.43
CA SER A 44 -2.11 -5.79 10.05
C SER A 44 -3.55 -5.83 10.56
N PHE A 45 -3.99 -4.80 11.30
CA PHE A 45 -5.34 -4.76 11.87
C PHE A 45 -6.43 -5.03 10.83
N ASN A 46 -6.40 -4.32 9.69
CA ASN A 46 -7.42 -4.49 8.66
C ASN A 46 -7.16 -5.76 7.82
N VAL A 47 -5.90 -6.16 7.63
CA VAL A 47 -5.55 -7.40 6.92
C VAL A 47 -6.12 -8.62 7.65
N GLN A 48 -5.84 -8.73 8.95
CA GLN A 48 -6.35 -9.83 9.78
C GLN A 48 -7.87 -9.77 9.87
N ALA A 49 -8.45 -8.56 9.95
CA ALA A 49 -9.90 -8.41 9.96
C ALA A 49 -10.53 -8.95 8.68
N MET A 50 -9.96 -8.61 7.52
CA MET A 50 -10.43 -9.14 6.25
C MET A 50 -10.27 -10.66 6.17
N HIS A 51 -9.16 -11.20 6.66
CA HIS A 51 -8.96 -12.66 6.74
C HIS A 51 -10.07 -13.31 7.57
N ASP A 52 -10.27 -12.85 8.80
CA ASP A 52 -11.17 -13.50 9.74
C ASP A 52 -12.63 -13.40 9.27
N MET A 53 -13.03 -12.28 8.67
CA MET A 53 -14.36 -12.14 8.07
C MET A 53 -14.58 -13.06 6.87
N LEU A 54 -13.54 -13.34 6.08
CA LEU A 54 -13.61 -14.19 4.90
C LEU A 54 -13.52 -15.69 5.20
N TYR A 55 -12.81 -16.09 6.26
CA TYR A 55 -12.57 -17.50 6.58
C TYR A 55 -13.31 -18.00 7.82
N HIS A 56 -13.45 -17.17 8.86
CA HIS A 56 -14.14 -17.55 10.11
C HIS A 56 -15.60 -17.12 10.12
N HIS A 57 -15.98 -16.14 9.29
CA HIS A 57 -17.35 -15.65 9.10
C HIS A 57 -18.04 -15.21 10.40
N HIS A 58 -18.88 -16.06 11.01
CA HIS A 58 -19.60 -15.76 12.25
C HIS A 58 -18.89 -16.31 13.49
N HIS A 59 -17.81 -17.06 13.33
CA HIS A 59 -17.04 -17.63 14.44
C HIS A 59 -16.09 -16.57 15.02
N ILE A 60 -16.66 -15.58 15.70
CA ILE A 60 -15.94 -14.42 16.27
C ILE A 60 -14.83 -14.88 17.25
N ASN A 61 -15.03 -16.01 17.93
CA ASN A 61 -14.05 -16.57 18.87
C ASN A 61 -12.69 -16.89 18.22
N ASN A 62 -12.63 -17.03 16.90
CA ASN A 62 -11.39 -17.34 16.17
C ASN A 62 -10.70 -16.09 15.60
N TYR A 63 -11.22 -14.90 15.90
CA TYR A 63 -10.71 -13.64 15.36
C TYR A 63 -9.41 -13.25 16.05
N ASP A 64 -8.42 -12.85 15.26
CA ASP A 64 -7.11 -12.41 15.71
C ASP A 64 -7.19 -11.25 16.70
N HIS A 65 -8.21 -10.40 16.56
CA HIS A 65 -8.41 -9.22 17.41
C HIS A 65 -8.83 -9.53 18.85
N LEU A 66 -9.25 -10.77 19.15
CA LEU A 66 -9.49 -11.20 20.53
C LEU A 66 -8.17 -11.50 21.24
N ASP A 67 -7.22 -12.11 20.53
CA ASP A 67 -5.89 -12.44 21.05
C ASP A 67 -4.96 -11.22 21.05
N PHE A 68 -5.08 -10.37 20.02
CA PHE A 68 -4.24 -9.18 19.80
C PHE A 68 -5.08 -7.91 19.62
N PRO A 69 -5.73 -7.40 20.70
CA PRO A 69 -6.43 -6.13 20.66
C PRO A 69 -5.39 -5.00 20.57
N GLY A 70 -5.11 -4.55 19.34
CA GLY A 70 -4.06 -3.55 19.11
C GLY A 70 -4.22 -2.28 19.98
N VAL A 71 -3.09 -1.61 20.25
CA VAL A 71 -2.95 -0.50 21.24
C VAL A 71 -3.85 0.72 21.03
N VAL A 72 -4.55 0.83 19.90
CA VAL A 72 -5.50 1.93 19.66
C VAL A 72 -6.77 1.37 18.99
N PRO A 73 -7.98 1.69 19.49
CA PRO A 73 -9.23 1.20 18.92
C PRO A 73 -9.33 1.60 17.44
N ARG A 74 -9.65 0.65 16.55
CA ARG A 74 -9.80 0.90 15.11
C ARG A 74 -11.14 0.38 14.62
N THR A 75 -11.66 1.00 13.56
CA THR A 75 -12.92 0.61 12.94
C THR A 75 -12.74 -0.60 12.02
N PHE A 76 -13.70 -1.54 12.07
CA PHE A 76 -13.78 -2.67 11.13
C PHE A 76 -14.48 -2.31 9.81
N MET A 77 -15.09 -1.13 9.69
CA MET A 77 -15.97 -0.78 8.55
C MET A 77 -15.28 -0.89 7.19
N GLY A 78 -14.01 -0.47 7.09
CA GLY A 78 -13.26 -0.57 5.84
C GLY A 78 -12.91 -2.01 5.46
N ALA A 79 -12.51 -2.82 6.45
CA ALA A 79 -12.25 -4.24 6.27
C ALA A 79 -13.52 -5.01 5.89
N LEU A 80 -14.66 -4.68 6.51
CA LEU A 80 -15.98 -5.23 6.20
C LEU A 80 -16.34 -4.99 4.73
N LEU A 81 -16.26 -3.73 4.28
CA LEU A 81 -16.60 -3.34 2.91
C LEU A 81 -15.72 -4.09 1.89
N ALA A 82 -14.41 -4.13 2.12
CA ALA A 82 -13.47 -4.85 1.24
C ALA A 82 -13.74 -6.36 1.23
N SER A 83 -14.06 -6.96 2.38
CA SER A 83 -14.35 -8.39 2.50
C SER A 83 -15.64 -8.79 1.79
N ILE A 84 -16.71 -8.01 1.94
CA ILE A 84 -17.99 -8.26 1.25
C ILE A 84 -17.77 -8.27 -0.27
N LEU A 85 -17.06 -7.26 -0.79
CA LEU A 85 -16.81 -7.12 -2.21
C LEU A 85 -15.83 -8.17 -2.75
N ALA A 86 -14.88 -8.64 -1.93
CA ALA A 86 -13.95 -9.71 -2.30
C ALA A 86 -14.55 -11.12 -2.16
N SER A 87 -15.62 -11.29 -1.37
CA SER A 87 -16.18 -12.60 -1.00
C SER A 87 -16.51 -13.51 -2.19
N PRO A 88 -17.08 -13.05 -3.33
CA PRO A 88 -17.41 -13.96 -4.43
C PRO A 88 -16.15 -14.53 -5.10
N VAL A 89 -15.11 -13.70 -5.21
CA VAL A 89 -13.82 -14.08 -5.80
C VAL A 89 -13.07 -15.02 -4.86
N VAL A 90 -13.07 -14.73 -3.56
CA VAL A 90 -12.42 -15.56 -2.53
C VAL A 90 -13.13 -16.91 -2.41
N PHE A 91 -14.46 -16.95 -2.49
CA PHE A 91 -15.23 -18.18 -2.52
C PHE A 91 -14.84 -19.05 -3.72
N LEU A 92 -14.75 -18.46 -4.92
CA LEU A 92 -14.28 -19.18 -6.11
C LEU A 92 -12.86 -19.73 -5.93
N MET A 93 -11.94 -18.94 -5.36
CA MET A 93 -10.57 -19.39 -5.05
C MET A 93 -10.56 -20.57 -4.07
N HIS A 94 -11.44 -20.56 -3.08
CA HIS A 94 -11.59 -21.66 -2.13
C HIS A 94 -12.10 -22.94 -2.83
N CYS A 95 -13.10 -22.83 -3.70
CA CYS A 95 -13.59 -23.96 -4.51
C CYS A 95 -12.48 -24.56 -5.40
N LEU A 96 -11.58 -23.71 -5.90
CA LEU A 96 -10.42 -24.12 -6.71
C LEU A 96 -9.22 -24.58 -5.87
N HIS A 97 -9.34 -24.69 -4.54
CA HIS A 97 -8.27 -25.09 -3.62
C HIS A 97 -7.00 -24.23 -3.74
N MET A 98 -7.16 -22.95 -4.08
CA MET A 98 -6.03 -22.01 -4.21
C MET A 98 -5.44 -21.67 -2.83
N PRO A 99 -4.12 -21.49 -2.71
CA PRO A 99 -3.46 -21.01 -1.50
C PRO A 99 -4.06 -19.69 -0.98
N LYS A 100 -4.12 -19.54 0.36
CA LYS A 100 -4.71 -18.35 1.02
C LYS A 100 -4.08 -17.02 0.60
N ILE A 101 -2.83 -17.02 0.14
CA ILE A 101 -2.14 -15.80 -0.35
C ILE A 101 -2.86 -15.15 -1.53
N TYR A 102 -3.56 -15.91 -2.39
CA TYR A 102 -4.33 -15.33 -3.50
C TYR A 102 -5.54 -14.55 -3.02
N SER A 103 -6.13 -14.94 -1.89
CA SER A 103 -7.21 -14.18 -1.25
C SER A 103 -6.71 -12.84 -0.72
N LEU A 104 -5.44 -12.74 -0.29
CA LEU A 104 -4.80 -11.44 0.02
C LEU A 104 -4.72 -10.55 -1.22
N PHE A 105 -4.39 -11.12 -2.40
CA PHE A 105 -4.35 -10.33 -3.64
C PHE A 105 -5.74 -9.83 -3.99
N ALA A 106 -6.77 -10.68 -3.87
CA ALA A 106 -8.14 -10.33 -4.16
C ALA A 106 -8.61 -9.14 -3.30
N VAL A 107 -8.46 -9.20 -1.98
CA VAL A 107 -8.90 -8.09 -1.09
C VAL A 107 -8.14 -6.80 -1.37
N ARG A 108 -6.84 -6.88 -1.69
CA ARG A 108 -6.02 -5.70 -2.00
C ARG A 108 -6.37 -5.08 -3.36
N LEU A 109 -6.67 -5.89 -4.36
CA LEU A 109 -7.16 -5.43 -5.66
C LEU A 109 -8.55 -4.79 -5.53
N VAL A 110 -9.46 -5.39 -4.76
CA VAL A 110 -10.78 -4.82 -4.47
C VAL A 110 -10.64 -3.45 -3.79
N LEU A 111 -9.78 -3.35 -2.77
CA LEU A 111 -9.49 -2.07 -2.14
C LEU A 111 -8.92 -1.05 -3.14
N GLY A 112 -7.96 -1.47 -3.98
CA GLY A 112 -7.43 -0.66 -5.07
C GLY A 112 -8.52 -0.14 -6.01
N CYS A 113 -9.45 -1.00 -6.42
CA CYS A 113 -10.59 -0.63 -7.27
C CYS A 113 -11.49 0.42 -6.60
N ILE A 114 -11.77 0.30 -5.30
CA ILE A 114 -12.57 1.28 -4.55
C ILE A 114 -11.87 2.65 -4.56
N ILE A 115 -10.58 2.68 -4.20
CA ILE A 115 -9.81 3.93 -4.12
C ILE A 115 -9.62 4.56 -5.49
N LEU A 116 -9.27 3.78 -6.52
CA LEU A 116 -9.11 4.29 -7.88
C LEU A 116 -10.44 4.77 -8.48
N SER A 117 -11.57 4.16 -8.10
CA SER A 117 -12.89 4.66 -8.50
C SER A 117 -13.19 6.04 -7.91
N THR A 118 -12.85 6.28 -6.63
CA THR A 118 -13.01 7.62 -6.03
C THR A 118 -12.04 8.63 -6.65
N LEU A 119 -10.80 8.22 -6.96
CA LEU A 119 -9.84 9.05 -7.68
C LEU A 119 -10.30 9.39 -9.10
N ARG A 120 -10.97 8.46 -9.80
CA ARG A 120 -11.60 8.69 -11.10
C ARG A 120 -12.67 9.77 -11.02
N PHE A 121 -13.55 9.73 -10.02
CA PHE A 121 -14.54 10.79 -9.81
C PHE A 121 -13.88 12.15 -9.66
N PHE A 122 -12.78 12.22 -8.92
CA PHE A 122 -12.01 13.45 -8.74
C PHE A 122 -11.36 13.91 -10.05
N ARG A 123 -10.69 13.01 -10.77
CA ARG A 123 -10.09 13.27 -12.09
C ARG A 123 -11.09 13.86 -13.08
N ILE A 124 -12.30 13.30 -13.14
CA ILE A 124 -13.36 13.79 -14.04
C ILE A 124 -13.72 15.24 -13.70
N GLN A 125 -13.75 15.63 -12.41
CA GLN A 125 -13.98 17.04 -12.05
C GLN A 125 -12.80 17.94 -12.42
N VAL A 126 -11.57 17.45 -12.29
CA VAL A 126 -10.36 18.16 -12.77
C VAL A 126 -10.45 18.43 -14.27
N ARG A 127 -10.81 17.41 -15.07
CA ARG A 127 -11.05 17.56 -16.52
C ARG A 127 -12.11 18.60 -16.82
N ARG A 128 -13.26 18.53 -16.15
CA ARG A 128 -14.38 19.46 -16.37
C ARG A 128 -14.00 20.90 -16.05
N LYS A 129 -13.16 21.11 -15.03
CA LYS A 129 -12.81 22.45 -14.54
C LYS A 129 -11.62 23.08 -15.24
N PHE A 130 -10.61 22.27 -15.57
CA PHE A 130 -9.31 22.75 -16.07
C PHE A 130 -8.94 22.23 -17.47
N GLY A 131 -9.75 21.33 -18.04
CA GLY A 131 -9.58 20.80 -19.40
C GLY A 131 -8.80 19.49 -19.49
N TYR A 132 -8.75 18.92 -20.69
CA TYR A 132 -8.15 17.61 -20.98
C TYR A 132 -6.62 17.56 -20.79
N HIS A 133 -5.91 18.65 -21.07
CA HIS A 133 -4.46 18.69 -20.87
C HIS A 133 -4.07 18.56 -19.40
N VAL A 134 -4.82 19.21 -18.50
CA VAL A 134 -4.59 19.12 -17.06
C VAL A 134 -4.95 17.73 -16.53
N GLU A 135 -6.01 17.10 -17.03
CA GLU A 135 -6.30 15.70 -16.73
C GLU A 135 -5.12 14.78 -17.11
N ALA A 136 -4.60 14.91 -18.33
CA ALA A 136 -3.51 14.08 -18.80
C ALA A 136 -2.25 14.22 -17.90
N PHE A 137 -1.84 15.45 -17.60
CA PHE A 137 -0.70 15.67 -16.70
C PHE A 137 -0.97 15.20 -15.27
N PHE A 138 -2.20 15.32 -14.75
CA PHE A 138 -2.58 14.79 -13.45
C PHE A 138 -2.41 13.27 -13.39
N VAL A 139 -2.83 12.56 -14.44
CA VAL A 139 -2.67 11.10 -14.53
C VAL A 139 -1.20 10.72 -14.68
N ILE A 140 -0.43 11.41 -15.52
CA ILE A 140 1.01 11.14 -15.70
C ILE A 140 1.76 11.34 -14.38
N LEU A 141 1.53 12.44 -13.67
CA LEU A 141 2.15 12.69 -12.37
C LEU A 141 1.79 11.61 -11.34
N THR A 142 0.52 11.21 -11.32
CA THR A 142 0.04 10.14 -10.42
C THR A 142 0.65 8.78 -10.78
N ALA A 143 0.80 8.48 -12.07
CA ALA A 143 1.40 7.23 -12.55
C ALA A 143 2.90 7.14 -12.26
N VAL A 144 3.61 8.27 -12.36
CA VAL A 144 5.05 8.35 -12.09
C VAL A 144 5.34 8.28 -10.59
N GLN A 145 4.43 8.69 -9.71
CA GLN A 145 4.62 8.64 -8.25
C GLN A 145 4.33 7.24 -7.69
N PHE A 146 5.35 6.59 -7.11
CA PHE A 146 5.22 5.28 -6.46
C PHE A 146 4.13 5.23 -5.37
N HIS A 147 4.19 6.18 -4.43
CA HIS A 147 3.47 6.10 -3.18
C HIS A 147 1.94 6.05 -3.32
N LEU A 148 1.33 6.90 -4.15
CA LEU A 148 -0.13 7.01 -4.20
C LEU A 148 -0.79 5.71 -4.69
N LEU A 149 -0.27 5.13 -5.78
CA LEU A 149 -0.78 3.88 -6.35
C LEU A 149 -0.37 2.65 -5.55
N PHE A 150 0.82 2.67 -4.93
CA PHE A 150 1.22 1.62 -4.01
C PHE A 150 0.27 1.56 -2.81
N TYR A 151 0.06 2.69 -2.14
CA TYR A 151 -0.78 2.76 -0.94
C TYR A 151 -2.27 2.61 -1.23
N SER A 152 -2.78 2.91 -2.43
CA SER A 152 -4.20 2.71 -2.75
C SER A 152 -4.67 1.26 -2.63
N THR A 153 -3.75 0.29 -2.63
CA THR A 153 -4.03 -1.15 -2.48
C THR A 153 -3.71 -1.69 -1.08
N ARG A 154 -3.31 -0.81 -0.16
CA ARG A 154 -2.85 -1.13 1.19
C ARG A 154 -3.96 -0.82 2.18
N PRO A 155 -4.40 -1.76 3.03
CA PRO A 155 -5.53 -1.59 3.94
C PRO A 155 -5.15 -0.77 5.19
N LEU A 156 -4.66 0.45 4.96
CA LEU A 156 -4.38 1.42 6.01
C LEU A 156 -5.67 2.20 6.32
N PRO A 157 -5.95 2.52 7.60
CA PRO A 157 -7.06 3.39 7.96
C PRO A 157 -7.07 4.72 7.18
N ASN A 158 -5.87 5.31 6.98
CA ASN A 158 -5.73 6.57 6.24
C ASN A 158 -6.09 6.43 4.75
N ILE A 159 -5.90 5.25 4.16
CA ILE A 159 -6.25 4.99 2.76
C ILE A 159 -7.76 4.78 2.60
N LEU A 160 -8.39 4.13 3.57
CA LEU A 160 -9.84 4.03 3.63
C LEU A 160 -10.48 5.42 3.78
N ALA A 161 -9.93 6.27 4.64
CA ALA A 161 -10.32 7.67 4.75
C ALA A 161 -10.05 8.47 3.46
N PHE A 162 -8.91 8.21 2.81
CA PHE A 162 -8.51 8.84 1.55
C PHE A 162 -9.56 8.67 0.44
N GLY A 163 -10.21 7.50 0.36
CA GLY A 163 -11.32 7.28 -0.59
C GLY A 163 -12.47 8.28 -0.41
N LEU A 164 -12.85 8.55 0.84
CA LEU A 164 -13.88 9.54 1.17
C LEU A 164 -13.40 10.97 0.93
N VAL A 165 -12.13 11.26 1.18
CA VAL A 165 -11.52 12.57 0.89
C VAL A 165 -11.50 12.85 -0.62
N ASN A 166 -11.21 11.85 -1.46
CA ASN A 166 -11.32 12.00 -2.93
C ASN A 166 -12.76 12.33 -3.37
N LEU A 167 -13.77 11.71 -2.75
CA LEU A 167 -15.17 12.04 -3.01
C LEU A 167 -15.51 13.47 -2.54
N ALA A 168 -15.01 13.88 -1.36
CA ALA A 168 -15.18 15.23 -0.87
C ALA A 168 -14.55 16.25 -1.84
N TYR A 169 -13.32 16.03 -2.31
CA TYR A 169 -12.69 16.87 -3.32
C TYR A 169 -13.49 16.92 -4.63
N SER A 170 -14.05 15.78 -5.05
CA SER A 170 -14.93 15.73 -6.23
C SER A 170 -16.15 16.63 -6.06
N PHE A 171 -16.87 16.53 -4.93
CA PHE A 171 -18.03 17.37 -4.67
C PHE A 171 -17.65 18.85 -4.51
N TRP A 172 -16.48 19.13 -3.94
CA TRP A 172 -15.99 20.49 -3.78
C TRP A 172 -15.61 21.15 -5.10
N PHE A 173 -15.03 20.39 -6.04
CA PHE A 173 -14.75 20.87 -7.39
C PHE A 173 -16.03 21.08 -8.20
N LYS A 174 -17.05 20.25 -7.95
CA LYS A 174 -18.40 20.39 -8.51
C LYS A 174 -19.19 21.57 -7.92
N GLY A 175 -18.77 22.10 -6.77
CA GLY A 175 -19.45 23.21 -6.07
C GLY A 175 -20.55 22.78 -5.10
N ASN A 176 -20.67 21.48 -4.77
CA ASN A 176 -21.65 20.98 -3.81
C ASN A 176 -21.04 20.94 -2.39
N ALA A 177 -21.23 22.02 -1.63
CA ALA A 177 -20.68 22.15 -0.28
C ALA A 177 -21.28 21.14 0.71
N LEU A 178 -22.59 20.87 0.64
CA LEU A 178 -23.27 19.95 1.55
C LEU A 178 -22.75 18.52 1.42
N ALA A 179 -22.61 18.02 0.19
CA ALA A 179 -22.07 16.68 -0.05
C ALA A 179 -20.59 16.58 0.38
N THR A 180 -19.82 17.66 0.19
CA THR A 180 -18.43 17.75 0.65
C THR A 180 -18.35 17.59 2.17
N LEU A 181 -19.15 18.36 2.92
CA LEU A 181 -19.20 18.30 4.38
C LEU A 181 -19.66 16.93 4.86
N LYS A 182 -20.68 16.32 4.24
CA LYS A 182 -21.15 14.97 4.62
C LYS A 182 -20.05 13.91 4.47
N CYS A 183 -19.35 13.89 3.32
CA CYS A 183 -18.26 12.94 3.09
C CYS A 183 -17.11 13.12 4.08
N LEU A 184 -16.76 14.38 4.34
CA LEU A 184 -15.75 14.75 5.33
C LEU A 184 -16.21 14.28 6.72
N THR A 185 -17.33 14.76 7.25
CA THR A 185 -17.82 14.39 8.59
C THR A 185 -17.84 12.88 8.81
N PHE A 186 -18.32 12.11 7.82
CA PHE A 186 -18.30 10.64 7.89
C PHE A 186 -16.87 10.08 7.97
N ALA A 187 -15.93 10.58 7.15
CA ALA A 187 -14.52 10.16 7.20
C ALA A 187 -13.88 10.39 8.58
N THR A 188 -14.13 11.55 9.20
CA THR A 188 -13.59 11.89 10.53
C THR A 188 -14.18 11.03 11.63
N ILE A 189 -15.50 10.84 11.65
CA ILE A 189 -16.16 10.07 12.70
C ILE A 189 -15.75 8.60 12.63
N VAL A 190 -15.71 8.03 11.42
CA VAL A 190 -15.53 6.58 11.25
C VAL A 190 -14.07 6.16 11.26
N PHE A 191 -13.18 6.90 10.57
CA PHE A 191 -11.82 6.41 10.31
C PHE A 191 -10.75 6.99 11.22
N ARG A 192 -10.91 8.23 11.76
CA ARG A 192 -10.17 8.85 12.90
C ARG A 192 -10.14 10.39 12.83
N CYS A 193 -9.72 10.99 13.95
CA CYS A 193 -9.44 12.41 14.19
C CYS A 193 -8.28 13.02 13.38
N ASP A 194 -7.43 12.24 12.72
CA ASP A 194 -6.34 12.74 11.88
C ASP A 194 -6.81 13.57 10.69
N THR A 195 -8.03 13.31 10.22
CA THR A 195 -8.68 14.13 9.20
C THR A 195 -9.22 15.45 9.75
N LEU A 196 -9.40 15.65 11.07
CA LEU A 196 -9.83 16.96 11.63
C LEU A 196 -8.84 18.07 11.28
N LEU A 197 -7.54 17.75 11.22
CA LEU A 197 -6.50 18.71 10.82
C LEU A 197 -6.62 19.13 9.35
N LEU A 198 -7.29 18.34 8.50
CA LEU A 198 -7.64 18.73 7.14
C LEU A 198 -8.93 19.57 7.10
N PHE A 199 -9.75 19.55 8.17
CA PHE A 199 -11.04 20.24 8.25
C PHE A 199 -10.92 21.65 8.83
N ALA A 200 -10.10 21.80 9.86
CA ALA A 200 -9.87 23.08 10.52
C ALA A 200 -9.29 24.18 9.59
N PRO A 201 -8.41 23.90 8.61
CA PRO A 201 -7.88 24.90 7.70
C PRO A 201 -8.76 25.28 6.50
N ILE A 202 -9.96 24.69 6.39
CA ILE A 202 -10.91 25.03 5.31
C ILE A 202 -11.50 26.42 5.52
N GLY A 203 -11.46 26.93 6.76
CA GLY A 203 -11.90 28.26 7.12
C GLY A 203 -10.75 29.11 7.64
N ILE A 204 -10.74 30.36 7.18
CA ILE A 204 -10.22 31.53 7.89
C ILE A 204 -8.69 31.71 7.75
N GLU A 205 -8.35 32.77 7.00
CA GLU A 205 -7.04 33.45 6.93
C GLU A 205 -5.88 32.67 6.31
N LEU A 206 -5.10 33.11 5.33
CA LEU A 206 -5.01 34.31 4.51
C LEU A 206 -4.13 33.86 3.30
N LEU A 207 -4.59 33.93 2.06
CA LEU A 207 -4.56 35.15 1.23
C LEU A 207 -3.23 35.42 0.49
N LEU A 208 -2.06 34.96 0.92
CA LEU A 208 -0.76 35.44 0.39
C LEU A 208 -0.38 35.18 -1.10
N ALA A 209 -0.08 33.92 -1.42
CA ALA A 209 1.03 33.66 -2.38
C ALA A 209 0.67 32.95 -3.69
N GLY A 210 -0.38 32.13 -3.76
CA GLY A 210 -0.80 31.56 -5.06
C GLY A 210 -1.71 32.50 -5.87
N MET A 211 -1.90 33.74 -5.40
CA MET A 211 -2.66 34.83 -6.03
C MET A 211 -2.23 35.19 -7.46
N LEU A 212 -1.03 34.79 -7.89
CA LEU A 212 -0.38 35.35 -9.07
C LEU A 212 -0.56 34.53 -10.37
N LEU A 213 -0.95 33.24 -10.33
CA LEU A 213 -0.94 32.37 -11.53
C LEU A 213 -2.32 31.87 -12.00
N ASP A 214 -3.19 31.36 -11.13
CA ASP A 214 -4.60 31.09 -11.44
C ASP A 214 -5.40 31.18 -10.13
N ARG A 215 -6.20 32.24 -9.97
CA ARG A 215 -6.92 32.49 -8.72
C ARG A 215 -7.93 31.39 -8.39
N ARG A 216 -8.34 30.57 -9.37
CA ARG A 216 -9.37 29.53 -9.20
C ARG A 216 -8.90 28.30 -8.42
N ILE A 217 -7.61 27.95 -8.46
CA ILE A 217 -7.10 26.76 -7.75
C ILE A 217 -6.74 27.05 -6.28
N LEU A 218 -6.52 28.31 -5.94
CA LEU A 218 -6.16 28.75 -4.58
C LEU A 218 -7.15 28.29 -3.52
N ARG A 219 -8.44 28.34 -3.85
CA ARG A 219 -9.51 27.86 -2.97
C ARG A 219 -9.29 26.41 -2.52
N TYR A 220 -8.57 25.60 -3.30
CA TYR A 220 -8.35 24.17 -3.05
C TYR A 220 -6.98 23.87 -2.41
N ILE A 221 -5.91 24.55 -2.82
CA ILE A 221 -4.55 24.25 -2.33
C ILE A 221 -4.31 24.78 -0.91
N VAL A 222 -4.91 25.93 -0.55
CA VAL A 222 -4.63 26.60 0.73
C VAL A 222 -4.95 25.72 1.95
N PRO A 223 -6.11 25.04 2.03
CA PRO A 223 -6.40 24.18 3.17
C PRO A 223 -5.45 22.97 3.25
N VAL A 224 -5.03 22.47 2.10
CA VAL A 224 -4.14 21.31 1.98
C VAL A 224 -2.72 21.63 2.45
N LEU A 225 -2.21 22.82 2.13
CA LEU A 225 -0.89 23.27 2.63
C LEU A 225 -0.90 23.49 4.14
N SER A 226 -1.94 24.13 4.67
CA SER A 226 -2.08 24.35 6.12
C SER A 226 -2.16 23.02 6.88
N PHE A 227 -2.91 22.05 6.35
CA PHE A 227 -2.92 20.70 6.88
C PHE A 227 -1.50 20.11 7.00
N VAL A 228 -0.70 20.17 5.93
CA VAL A 228 0.69 19.68 5.95
C VAL A 228 1.57 20.42 6.96
N LEU A 229 1.40 21.74 7.10
CA LEU A 229 2.15 22.56 8.06
C LEU A 229 1.81 22.20 9.51
N LEU A 230 0.53 22.01 9.83
CA LEU A 230 0.12 21.58 11.16
C LEU A 230 0.62 20.17 11.45
N TYR A 231 0.49 19.25 10.48
CA TYR A 231 1.00 17.89 10.62
C TYR A 231 2.53 17.82 10.75
N SER A 232 3.25 18.81 10.22
CA SER A 232 4.71 18.89 10.34
C SER A 232 5.20 19.14 11.77
N LYS A 233 4.32 19.62 12.67
CA LYS A 233 4.61 19.81 14.10
C LYS A 233 4.50 18.52 14.92
N LEU A 234 3.97 17.45 14.36
CA LEU A 234 3.95 16.16 15.05
C LEU A 234 5.39 15.63 15.19
N PRO A 235 5.76 15.10 16.37
CA PRO A 235 7.08 14.52 16.60
C PRO A 235 7.31 13.29 15.70
N HIS A 236 6.24 12.55 15.39
CA HIS A 236 6.26 11.41 14.50
C HIS A 236 5.80 11.82 13.09
N LYS A 237 6.67 11.61 12.10
CA LYS A 237 6.41 11.95 10.69
C LYS A 237 6.32 10.67 9.87
N GLU A 238 5.16 10.45 9.28
CA GLU A 238 4.94 9.33 8.38
C GLU A 238 4.22 9.81 7.13
N LEU A 239 4.61 9.30 5.97
CA LEU A 239 4.05 9.74 4.69
C LEU A 239 2.54 9.49 4.60
N ARG A 240 2.05 8.43 5.24
CA ARG A 240 0.62 8.06 5.26
C ARG A 240 -0.29 9.12 5.86
N PHE A 241 0.26 10.06 6.65
CA PHE A 241 -0.52 11.14 7.23
C PHE A 241 -0.89 12.21 6.21
N VAL A 242 0.02 12.49 5.28
CA VAL A 242 -0.17 13.56 4.29
C VAL A 242 -0.70 13.05 2.94
N ILE A 243 -0.95 11.75 2.78
CA ILE A 243 -1.34 11.18 1.48
C ILE A 243 -2.59 11.82 0.86
N SER A 244 -3.52 12.26 1.71
CA SER A 244 -4.73 12.98 1.29
C SER A 244 -4.45 14.31 0.60
N SER A 245 -3.29 14.93 0.85
CA SER A 245 -2.88 16.17 0.20
C SER A 245 -2.42 15.98 -1.25
N VAL A 246 -1.92 14.77 -1.58
CA VAL A 246 -1.20 14.49 -2.82
C VAL A 246 -2.04 14.77 -4.07
N PRO A 247 -3.32 14.36 -4.18
CA PRO A 247 -4.10 14.64 -5.38
C PRO A 247 -4.22 16.14 -5.68
N VAL A 248 -4.41 16.99 -4.66
CA VAL A 248 -4.56 18.44 -4.87
C VAL A 248 -3.22 19.06 -5.31
N PHE A 249 -2.10 18.60 -4.75
CA PHE A 249 -0.77 19.00 -5.25
C PHE A 249 -0.52 18.54 -6.68
N ASN A 250 -0.94 17.32 -7.04
CA ASN A 250 -0.84 16.83 -8.41
C ASN A 250 -1.69 17.67 -9.38
N VAL A 251 -2.88 18.13 -8.98
CA VAL A 251 -3.68 19.05 -9.81
C VAL A 251 -2.95 20.38 -10.02
N SER A 252 -2.35 20.95 -8.97
CA SER A 252 -1.54 22.17 -9.08
C SER A 252 -0.38 22.02 -10.07
N ALA A 253 0.40 20.95 -9.91
CA ALA A 253 1.51 20.61 -10.77
C ALA A 253 1.03 20.36 -12.23
N ALA A 254 -0.11 19.69 -12.40
CA ALA A 254 -0.68 19.43 -13.72
C ALA A 254 -1.14 20.69 -14.45
N ILE A 255 -1.70 21.69 -13.76
CA ILE A 255 -2.03 22.99 -14.36
C ILE A 255 -0.76 23.68 -14.87
N THR A 256 0.29 23.67 -14.06
CA THR A 256 1.58 24.27 -14.42
C THR A 256 2.19 23.56 -15.63
N ALA A 257 2.23 22.22 -15.60
CA ALA A 257 2.72 21.39 -16.70
C ALA A 257 1.92 21.62 -17.99
N SER A 258 0.59 21.72 -17.89
CA SER A 258 -0.27 22.04 -19.03
C SER A 258 0.06 23.38 -19.67
N ARG A 259 0.31 24.42 -18.85
CA ARG A 259 0.67 25.75 -19.34
C ARG A 259 2.04 25.76 -20.02
N ILE A 260 3.01 25.06 -19.44
CA ILE A 260 4.35 24.88 -20.02
C ILE A 260 4.24 24.18 -21.38
N TYR A 261 3.50 23.08 -21.44
CA TYR A 261 3.31 22.30 -22.66
C TYR A 261 2.65 23.09 -23.80
N ILE A 262 1.61 23.87 -23.50
CA ILE A 262 0.91 24.68 -24.51
C ILE A 262 1.84 25.77 -25.07
N ASN A 263 2.66 26.40 -24.23
CA ASN A 263 3.55 27.50 -24.63
C ASN A 263 4.95 27.05 -25.10
N ARG A 264 5.22 25.75 -25.19
CA ARG A 264 6.56 25.16 -25.44
C ARG A 264 7.33 25.66 -26.67
N LYS A 265 6.64 26.28 -27.64
CA LYS A 265 7.28 26.84 -28.86
C LYS A 265 8.00 28.17 -28.61
N LYS A 266 7.73 28.86 -27.49
CA LYS A 266 8.40 30.12 -27.11
C LYS A 266 9.73 29.82 -26.41
N ASN A 267 10.79 30.60 -26.68
CA ASN A 267 12.15 30.31 -26.18
C ASN A 267 12.24 29.99 -24.68
N VAL A 268 11.74 30.87 -23.80
CA VAL A 268 11.78 30.64 -22.33
C VAL A 268 10.97 29.40 -21.92
N TRP A 269 9.81 29.18 -22.56
CA TRP A 269 8.93 28.06 -22.25
C TRP A 269 9.46 26.73 -22.77
N ARG A 270 10.29 26.75 -23.81
CA ARG A 270 11.00 25.58 -24.31
C ARG A 270 11.99 25.07 -23.25
N GLU A 271 12.76 25.95 -22.64
CA GLU A 271 13.68 25.58 -21.56
C GLU A 271 12.93 25.03 -20.35
N LEU A 272 11.84 25.67 -19.93
CA LEU A 272 10.98 25.16 -18.86
C LEU A 272 10.34 23.80 -19.19
N TYR A 273 10.01 23.56 -20.46
CA TYR A 273 9.49 22.27 -20.92
C TYR A 273 10.55 21.16 -20.84
N VAL A 274 11.80 21.45 -21.21
CA VAL A 274 12.92 20.52 -21.05
C VAL A 274 13.18 20.24 -19.56
N MET A 275 13.18 21.26 -18.70
CA MET A 275 13.30 21.09 -17.25
C MET A 275 12.17 20.24 -16.66
N MET A 276 10.93 20.43 -17.13
CA MET A 276 9.78 19.63 -16.72
C MET A 276 9.90 18.16 -17.14
N LEU A 277 10.39 17.88 -18.35
CA LEU A 277 10.68 16.52 -18.79
C LEU A 277 11.79 15.88 -17.93
N GLY A 278 12.85 16.63 -17.65
CA GLY A 278 13.93 16.18 -16.76
C GLY A 278 13.43 15.84 -15.35
N SER A 279 12.56 16.67 -14.76
CA SER A 279 12.00 16.41 -13.42
C SER A 279 11.06 15.20 -13.40
N LEU A 280 10.31 14.94 -14.48
CA LEU A 280 9.51 13.73 -14.62
C LEU A 280 10.39 12.47 -14.68
N LEU A 281 11.51 12.51 -15.40
CA LEU A 281 12.47 11.41 -15.46
C LEU A 281 13.14 11.15 -14.11
N ILE A 282 13.52 12.21 -13.39
CA ILE A 282 14.06 12.10 -12.04
C ILE A 282 13.03 11.49 -11.09
N SER A 283 11.77 11.95 -11.15
CA SER A 283 10.67 11.42 -10.36
C SER A 283 10.44 9.92 -10.63
N LEU A 284 10.52 9.50 -11.91
CA LEU A 284 10.43 8.09 -12.28
C LEU A 284 11.59 7.27 -11.69
N GLY A 285 12.82 7.78 -11.76
CA GLY A 285 13.98 7.15 -11.13
C GLY A 285 13.83 7.01 -9.61
N CYS A 286 13.37 8.05 -8.93
CA CYS A 286 13.05 8.01 -7.50
C CYS A 286 11.98 6.96 -7.19
N SER A 287 10.92 6.87 -8.00
CA SER A 287 9.85 5.89 -7.83
C SER A 287 10.35 4.46 -7.98
N ILE A 288 11.19 4.17 -8.99
CA ILE A 288 11.82 2.85 -9.16
C ILE A 288 12.65 2.50 -7.93
N MET A 289 13.46 3.45 -7.43
CA MET A 289 14.27 3.24 -6.24
C MET A 289 13.42 2.97 -4.99
N THR A 290 12.34 3.72 -4.77
CA THR A 290 11.42 3.49 -3.65
C THR A 290 10.67 2.16 -3.78
N PHE A 291 10.35 1.74 -5.01
CA PHE A 291 9.76 0.44 -5.29
C PHE A 291 10.73 -0.69 -4.93
N MET A 292 11.99 -0.61 -5.37
CA MET A 292 13.02 -1.61 -5.03
C MET A 292 13.26 -1.68 -3.52
N ALA A 293 13.35 -0.55 -2.84
CA ALA A 293 13.49 -0.51 -1.39
C ALA A 293 12.28 -1.14 -0.68
N SER A 294 11.07 -0.88 -1.17
CA SER A 294 9.84 -1.46 -0.62
C SER A 294 9.72 -2.96 -0.90
N TYR A 295 10.17 -3.44 -2.05
CA TYR A 295 10.13 -4.86 -2.43
C TYR A 295 10.91 -5.74 -1.43
N ASP A 296 12.05 -5.26 -0.96
CA ASP A 296 12.93 -5.94 -0.01
C ASP A 296 12.59 -5.69 1.47
N ASN A 297 11.48 -4.99 1.76
CA ASN A 297 11.12 -4.58 3.11
C ASN A 297 10.16 -5.56 3.80
N TYR A 298 10.15 -6.85 3.45
CA TYR A 298 9.24 -7.84 4.05
C TYR A 298 9.95 -9.15 4.44
N PRO A 299 11.08 -9.10 5.17
CA PRO A 299 11.91 -10.27 5.43
C PRO A 299 11.17 -11.38 6.20
N GLY A 300 10.22 -11.05 7.07
CA GLY A 300 9.48 -12.05 7.85
C GLY A 300 8.56 -12.92 7.00
N ALA A 301 7.89 -12.33 6.01
CA ALA A 301 7.08 -13.11 5.08
C ALA A 301 7.93 -13.98 4.16
N TYR A 302 9.05 -13.46 3.66
CA TYR A 302 9.97 -14.24 2.83
C TYR A 302 10.60 -15.40 3.63
N ALA A 303 10.91 -15.19 4.91
CA ALA A 303 11.37 -16.24 5.82
C ALA A 303 10.32 -17.35 5.98
N LEU A 304 9.06 -16.97 6.24
CA LEU A 304 7.97 -17.94 6.38
C LEU A 304 7.70 -18.71 5.08
N ARG A 305 7.71 -18.01 3.93
CA ARG A 305 7.56 -18.64 2.63
C ARG A 305 8.69 -19.63 2.34
N ALA A 306 9.95 -19.23 2.56
CA ALA A 306 11.10 -20.10 2.36
C ALA A 306 11.07 -21.32 3.28
N LEU A 307 10.59 -21.15 4.52
CA LEU A 307 10.39 -22.26 5.45
C LEU A 307 9.32 -23.24 4.93
N HIS A 308 8.19 -22.74 4.44
CA HIS A 308 7.14 -23.59 3.85
C HIS A 308 7.62 -24.35 2.61
N GLU A 309 8.35 -23.68 1.71
CA GLU A 309 8.87 -24.31 0.48
C GLU A 309 9.87 -25.44 0.79
N LYS A 310 10.74 -25.25 1.79
CA LYS A 310 11.73 -26.27 2.20
C LYS A 310 11.16 -27.35 3.12
N GLY A 311 10.19 -27.00 3.96
CA GLY A 311 9.57 -27.91 4.91
C GLY A 311 8.36 -28.68 4.37
N ALA A 312 8.02 -28.53 3.09
CA ALA A 312 6.89 -29.18 2.41
C ALA A 312 7.10 -30.68 2.08
N SER A 313 8.20 -31.28 2.52
CA SER A 313 8.37 -32.75 2.47
C SER A 313 7.21 -33.43 3.22
N ASN A 314 6.77 -34.61 2.73
CA ASN A 314 5.64 -35.40 3.26
C ASN A 314 5.74 -35.68 4.77
N CYS A 315 5.41 -34.69 5.60
CA CYS A 315 5.45 -34.78 7.05
C CYS A 315 4.05 -35.08 7.55
N THR A 316 3.90 -36.24 8.18
CA THR A 316 2.72 -36.65 8.95
C THR A 316 2.73 -36.10 10.38
N VAL A 317 3.77 -35.33 10.73
CA VAL A 317 3.97 -34.76 12.07
C VAL A 317 3.70 -33.27 12.03
N GLU A 318 2.96 -32.78 13.02
CA GLU A 318 2.66 -31.36 13.19
C GLU A 318 3.94 -30.55 13.45
N LYS A 319 4.13 -29.45 12.73
CA LYS A 319 5.28 -28.55 12.83
C LYS A 319 4.84 -27.26 13.52
N TRP A 320 5.35 -27.02 14.73
CA TRP A 320 5.08 -25.79 15.48
C TRP A 320 6.09 -24.70 15.12
N VAL A 321 5.59 -23.59 14.59
CA VAL A 321 6.37 -22.43 14.16
C VAL A 321 6.05 -21.26 15.07
N HIS A 322 7.03 -20.78 15.81
CA HIS A 322 6.91 -19.53 16.53
C HIS A 322 7.37 -18.35 15.67
N ILE A 323 6.62 -17.26 15.72
CA ILE A 323 6.86 -16.04 14.97
C ILE A 323 6.97 -14.91 15.98
N ASP A 324 8.17 -14.36 16.12
CA ASP A 324 8.40 -13.25 17.04
C ASP A 324 7.74 -11.94 16.56
N ALA A 325 7.67 -10.96 17.45
CA ALA A 325 7.05 -9.67 17.17
C ALA A 325 7.70 -8.99 15.95
N PHE A 326 9.03 -9.00 15.84
CA PHE A 326 9.73 -8.41 14.71
C PHE A 326 9.35 -9.06 13.38
N THR A 327 9.34 -10.39 13.30
CA THR A 327 8.96 -11.14 12.10
C THR A 327 7.49 -10.88 11.75
N ALA A 328 6.60 -10.89 12.75
CA ALA A 328 5.19 -10.61 12.57
C ALA A 328 4.95 -9.22 11.96
N MET A 329 5.67 -8.21 12.45
CA MET A 329 5.58 -6.82 11.94
C MET A 329 6.16 -6.65 10.53
N ASN A 330 7.02 -7.57 10.09
CA ASN A 330 7.78 -7.49 8.83
C ASN A 330 7.27 -8.44 7.73
N GLY A 331 5.97 -8.69 7.66
CA GLY A 331 5.33 -9.25 6.47
C GLY A 331 4.33 -10.38 6.73
N VAL A 332 4.39 -11.03 7.89
CA VAL A 332 3.57 -12.20 8.18
C VAL A 332 2.11 -11.80 8.43
N SER A 333 1.18 -12.54 7.83
CA SER A 333 -0.26 -12.41 8.04
C SER A 333 -0.93 -13.79 8.01
N ARG A 334 -2.18 -13.91 8.49
CA ARG A 334 -2.93 -15.18 8.44
C ARG A 334 -3.17 -15.70 7.02
N PHE A 335 -3.13 -14.81 6.02
CA PHE A 335 -3.14 -15.19 4.60
C PHE A 335 -1.85 -15.89 4.14
N SER A 336 -0.74 -15.72 4.88
CA SER A 336 0.57 -16.33 4.57
C SER A 336 0.76 -17.68 5.26
N GLU A 337 -0.10 -18.01 6.23
CA GLU A 337 -0.08 -19.25 6.99
C GLU A 337 -0.69 -20.40 6.17
N ASN A 338 -0.02 -21.54 6.07
CA ASN A 338 -0.56 -22.76 5.47
C ASN A 338 -1.38 -23.58 6.47
N LYS A 339 -2.24 -24.48 5.96
CA LYS A 339 -2.96 -25.47 6.79
C LYS A 339 -1.97 -26.55 7.30
N TYR A 340 -2.51 -27.61 7.93
CA TYR A 340 -1.75 -28.79 8.35
C TYR A 340 -0.67 -29.21 7.31
N PRO A 341 0.56 -29.53 7.73
CA PRO A 341 1.01 -29.83 9.10
C PRO A 341 1.44 -28.63 9.95
N TRP A 342 1.23 -27.40 9.48
CA TRP A 342 1.78 -26.22 10.15
C TRP A 342 0.86 -25.67 11.23
N ARG A 343 1.44 -25.35 12.39
CA ARG A 343 0.78 -24.63 13.48
C ARG A 343 1.63 -23.45 13.92
N TYR A 344 1.02 -22.28 14.06
CA TYR A 344 1.74 -21.04 14.31
C TYR A 344 1.45 -20.50 15.72
N SER A 345 2.48 -19.96 16.37
CA SER A 345 2.38 -19.22 17.62
C SER A 345 2.97 -17.83 17.43
N LYS A 346 2.27 -16.80 17.91
CA LYS A 346 2.71 -15.39 17.95
C LYS A 346 2.78 -14.89 19.40
N GLU A 347 3.03 -15.79 20.35
CA GLU A 347 3.11 -15.45 21.77
C GLU A 347 4.18 -14.39 22.03
N GLU A 348 3.77 -13.21 22.51
CA GLU A 348 4.69 -12.10 22.78
C GLU A 348 5.34 -12.23 24.16
N GLY A 349 6.52 -11.64 24.34
CA GLY A 349 7.17 -11.54 25.66
C GLY A 349 7.96 -12.78 26.12
N ILE A 350 8.24 -13.74 25.23
CA ILE A 350 9.11 -14.89 25.54
C ILE A 350 10.57 -14.40 25.61
N ALA A 351 11.24 -14.66 26.74
CA ALA A 351 12.66 -14.35 26.88
C ALA A 351 13.53 -15.32 26.07
N LEU A 352 14.72 -14.87 25.61
CA LEU A 352 15.61 -15.69 24.77
C LEU A 352 15.98 -17.04 25.39
N GLU A 353 16.17 -17.07 26.71
CA GLU A 353 16.51 -18.27 27.47
C GLU A 353 15.33 -19.23 27.64
N GLU A 354 14.09 -18.75 27.49
CA GLU A 354 12.89 -19.56 27.67
C GLU A 354 12.57 -20.41 26.44
N TYR A 355 13.00 -19.99 25.24
CA TYR A 355 12.73 -20.69 23.99
C TYR A 355 13.13 -22.17 24.03
N ARG A 356 14.25 -22.53 24.67
CA ARG A 356 14.73 -23.92 24.81
C ARG A 356 13.78 -24.86 25.57
N PHE A 357 12.89 -24.30 26.38
CA PHE A 357 11.91 -25.04 27.18
C PHE A 357 10.55 -25.13 26.47
N ARG A 358 10.35 -24.34 25.42
CA ARG A 358 9.14 -24.38 24.60
C ARG A 358 9.25 -25.47 23.52
N ASN A 359 8.12 -26.12 23.21
CA ASN A 359 8.04 -27.18 22.21
C ASN A 359 7.81 -26.64 20.79
N PHE A 360 8.64 -25.69 20.36
CA PHE A 360 8.61 -25.20 18.98
C PHE A 360 9.54 -26.03 18.10
N THR A 361 9.08 -26.36 16.89
CA THR A 361 9.88 -27.04 15.86
C THR A 361 10.76 -26.03 15.11
N TYR A 362 10.19 -24.87 14.77
CA TYR A 362 10.88 -23.77 14.10
C TYR A 362 10.62 -22.44 14.81
N LEU A 363 11.60 -21.55 14.77
CA LEU A 363 11.48 -20.16 15.22
C LEU A 363 11.82 -19.22 14.06
N LEU A 364 11.00 -18.21 13.83
CA LEU A 364 11.37 -17.04 13.05
C LEU A 364 11.62 -15.91 14.04
N ASN A 365 12.85 -15.42 14.08
CA ASN A 365 13.29 -14.48 15.10
C ASN A 365 14.27 -13.43 14.56
N GLU A 366 14.30 -12.25 15.16
CA GLU A 366 15.28 -11.19 14.84
C GLU A 366 16.71 -11.52 15.27
N HIS A 367 16.89 -12.39 16.27
CA HIS A 367 18.20 -12.76 16.79
C HIS A 367 18.83 -13.93 16.01
N SER A 368 20.14 -13.83 15.76
CA SER A 368 20.92 -14.83 15.02
C SER A 368 21.28 -16.08 15.83
N TYR A 369 21.18 -16.02 17.16
CA TYR A 369 21.49 -17.12 18.06
C TYR A 369 20.40 -17.26 19.13
N ILE A 370 19.90 -18.47 19.30
CA ILE A 370 18.92 -18.84 20.33
C ILE A 370 19.35 -20.18 20.93
N ASP A 371 19.46 -20.25 22.25
CA ASP A 371 19.86 -21.49 22.94
C ASP A 371 18.88 -22.63 22.65
N GLY A 372 19.40 -23.83 22.36
CA GLY A 372 18.62 -25.00 21.98
C GLY A 372 18.10 -25.03 20.53
N PHE A 373 18.40 -24.01 19.72
CA PHE A 373 17.99 -23.96 18.32
C PHE A 373 19.18 -23.73 17.38
N LYS A 374 19.18 -24.42 16.23
CA LYS A 374 20.16 -24.26 15.16
C LYS A 374 19.65 -23.27 14.13
N CYS A 375 20.44 -22.23 13.85
CA CYS A 375 20.11 -21.28 12.80
C CYS A 375 20.23 -21.94 11.42
N LEU A 376 19.12 -22.03 10.69
CA LEU A 376 18.99 -22.75 9.42
C LEU A 376 19.33 -21.87 8.23
N PHE A 377 18.81 -20.65 8.21
CA PHE A 377 19.10 -19.63 7.20
C PHE A 377 18.65 -18.25 7.68
N ALA A 378 19.21 -17.20 7.07
CA ALA A 378 18.80 -15.82 7.30
C ALA A 378 18.16 -15.22 6.04
N VAL A 379 17.19 -14.32 6.23
CA VAL A 379 16.58 -13.55 5.17
C VAL A 379 17.00 -12.10 5.29
N ASN A 380 17.55 -11.59 4.19
CA ASN A 380 17.99 -10.21 4.10
C ASN A 380 16.80 -9.27 3.91
N GLY A 381 16.83 -8.14 4.60
CA GLY A 381 15.89 -7.04 4.41
C GLY A 381 16.61 -5.76 3.98
N PHE A 382 15.86 -4.80 3.43
CA PHE A 382 16.39 -3.46 3.14
C PHE A 382 16.93 -2.79 4.41
N TYR A 383 18.15 -2.23 4.32
CA TYR A 383 18.81 -1.52 5.42
C TYR A 383 18.97 -0.03 5.12
N LYS A 384 19.71 0.32 4.06
CA LYS A 384 19.97 1.71 3.70
C LYS A 384 20.28 1.89 2.22
N ALA A 385 19.98 3.09 1.71
CA ALA A 385 20.46 3.56 0.42
C ALA A 385 21.84 4.22 0.58
N ARG A 386 22.83 3.81 -0.21
CA ARG A 386 24.18 4.38 -0.23
C ARG A 386 24.46 5.02 -1.58
N LEU A 387 24.93 6.27 -1.56
CA LEU A 387 25.49 6.94 -2.73
C LEU A 387 26.90 6.38 -3.02
N GLN A 388 27.17 6.03 -4.27
CA GLN A 388 28.47 5.56 -4.73
C GLN A 388 28.91 6.27 -6.02
N ALA A 389 30.22 6.34 -6.23
CA ALA A 389 30.77 6.78 -7.52
C ALA A 389 30.66 5.62 -8.53
N GLY A 390 29.69 5.70 -9.44
CA GLY A 390 29.42 4.67 -10.45
C GLY A 390 27.96 4.61 -10.86
N PHE A 391 27.62 3.79 -11.85
CA PHE A 391 26.22 3.50 -12.20
C PHE A 391 25.84 2.10 -11.70
N PRO A 392 24.73 1.94 -10.94
CA PRO A 392 23.81 2.98 -10.49
C PRO A 392 24.42 3.87 -9.37
N PRO A 393 24.07 5.17 -9.32
CA PRO A 393 24.63 6.13 -8.35
C PRO A 393 24.16 5.88 -6.91
N ILE A 394 23.05 5.16 -6.75
CA ILE A 394 22.51 4.76 -5.45
C ILE A 394 22.37 3.24 -5.44
N VAL A 395 22.94 2.60 -4.42
CA VAL A 395 22.81 1.16 -4.17
C VAL A 395 22.00 0.94 -2.91
N LEU A 396 21.05 0.01 -2.98
CA LEU A 396 20.25 -0.42 -1.85
C LEU A 396 20.98 -1.57 -1.15
N LEU A 397 21.48 -1.31 0.05
CA LEU A 397 22.15 -2.31 0.88
C LEU A 397 21.11 -3.12 1.64
N LYS A 398 21.38 -4.42 1.74
CA LYS A 398 20.56 -5.39 2.47
C LYS A 398 21.40 -6.02 3.58
N GLU A 399 20.75 -6.39 4.67
CA GLU A 399 21.38 -7.08 5.79
C GLU A 399 20.44 -8.16 6.32
N PRO A 400 20.94 -9.22 6.97
CA PRO A 400 20.08 -10.24 7.57
C PRO A 400 19.23 -9.61 8.67
N LYS A 401 17.90 -9.76 8.55
CA LYS A 401 16.91 -9.18 9.48
C LYS A 401 16.10 -10.23 10.21
N VAL A 402 15.81 -11.36 9.57
CA VAL A 402 15.04 -12.46 10.16
C VAL A 402 15.84 -13.73 9.99
N PHE A 403 16.02 -14.44 11.09
CA PHE A 403 16.73 -15.71 11.18
C PHE A 403 15.70 -16.82 11.41
N VAL A 404 15.79 -17.86 10.61
CA VAL A 404 14.95 -19.05 10.76
C VAL A 404 15.77 -20.09 11.48
N HIS A 405 15.29 -20.51 12.64
CA HIS A 405 15.92 -21.51 13.49
C HIS A 405 15.09 -22.78 13.52
N GLY A 406 15.78 -23.91 13.66
CA GLY A 406 15.16 -25.21 13.85
C GLY A 406 15.58 -25.82 15.18
N ASN A 407 14.68 -26.55 15.83
CA ASN A 407 14.95 -27.15 17.11
C ASN A 407 16.12 -28.14 17.02
N ALA A 408 17.16 -27.94 17.84
CA ALA A 408 18.36 -28.77 17.80
C ALA A 408 18.12 -30.20 18.34
N ARG A 409 16.94 -30.47 18.92
CA ARG A 409 16.52 -31.81 19.37
C ARG A 409 15.82 -32.61 18.28
N ASP A 410 15.38 -31.94 17.21
CA ASP A 410 14.65 -32.57 16.10
C ASP A 410 15.64 -33.19 15.09
N GLN A 411 15.65 -34.52 15.00
CA GLN A 411 16.56 -35.24 14.12
C GLN A 411 16.35 -34.90 12.64
N ASP A 412 15.13 -34.62 12.21
CA ASP A 412 14.84 -34.29 10.82
C ASP A 412 15.51 -32.99 10.40
N ILE A 413 15.60 -32.03 11.33
CA ILE A 413 16.25 -30.73 11.14
C ILE A 413 17.77 -30.88 11.09
N ILE A 414 18.34 -31.75 11.93
CA ILE A 414 19.80 -31.99 11.99
C ILE A 414 20.30 -32.67 10.72
N VAL A 415 19.56 -33.66 10.23
CA VAL A 415 19.92 -34.47 9.05
C VAL A 415 19.75 -33.67 7.75
N SER A 416 18.83 -32.72 7.72
CA SER A 416 18.58 -31.87 6.55
C SER A 416 19.73 -30.88 6.29
N ALA A 417 20.16 -30.76 5.04
CA ALA A 417 21.20 -29.82 4.61
C ALA A 417 20.62 -28.39 4.52
N TRP A 418 20.88 -27.58 5.54
CA TRP A 418 20.50 -26.16 5.58
C TRP A 418 21.69 -25.25 5.25
N PRO A 419 21.47 -24.09 4.60
CA PRO A 419 22.55 -23.15 4.23
C PRO A 419 23.36 -22.62 5.43
N GLY A 420 22.77 -22.62 6.62
CA GLY A 420 23.32 -21.94 7.79
C GLY A 420 23.05 -20.44 7.76
N CYS A 421 23.36 -19.80 8.87
CA CYS A 421 23.29 -18.34 9.00
C CYS A 421 24.69 -17.73 8.89
N PRO A 422 24.78 -16.49 8.37
CA PRO A 422 26.04 -15.78 8.21
C PRO A 422 26.71 -15.42 9.55
#